data_AF-A0A5C9DB14-F1
#
_entry.id   AF-A0A5C9DB14-F1
#
_cell.length_a   1.000
_cell.length_b   1.000
_cell.length_c   1.000
_cell.angle_alpha   90.00
_cell.angle_beta   90.00
_cell.angle_gamma   90.00
#
_symmetry.space_group_name_H-M   'P 1'
#
loop_
_entity.id
_entity.type
_entity.pdbx_description
1 polymer ?
#
loop_
_entity_poly.entity_id
_entity_poly.type
_entity_poly.pdbx_seq_one_letter_code
_entity_poly.pdbx_strand_id
1 'polypeptide(L)'
;KREYELWRTESEAVKNAGGLYVIGTERHESRRIDNQLRGRSGRQGDPGESVFYLSLDDDLMRMFGGESFKGMMSKVGMKPGEPIYHPLLNRTIEGAQKKVEERNFEIRKHLLEYDDVLNRQRAYIYEQRDTILKDEGLLERVKLAAHEMAQTLSAEVAERFKAGDKMLPSETSIVLRDQFGINLPPQEILPLMASLENKVCGSIDTDLDAKVALVGRGNLNLFIRYQYLQEIDAKWLDHLDRMEALREAVYLRHYAQKNPLLEYKIEGSDIFEQLIEAIRKNIASRVLRVQIRSQENRSLPSKGPKAIMTQHESHGQFSHASGARGPESPVLLGSKPQSSSIAQASAPENVTVVRTGEKVGRNDPCPCGSGKKFKHCHGR
;
A
#
# COMPACT_ATOMS: atom_id res chain seq x y z
N LYS A 1 -2.43 9.22 54.87
CA LYS A 1 -1.32 9.39 55.84
C LYS A 1 -0.72 8.03 56.22
N ARG A 2 -1.51 7.11 56.79
CA ARG A 2 -1.08 5.74 57.12
C ARG A 2 -0.45 4.95 55.96
N GLU A 3 -1.02 5.03 54.75
CA GLU A 3 -0.46 4.35 53.56
C GLU A 3 0.86 4.95 53.08
N TYR A 4 1.04 6.26 53.23
CA TYR A 4 2.29 6.93 52.85
C TYR A 4 3.42 6.58 53.82
N GLU A 5 3.11 6.47 55.10
CA GLU A 5 4.07 6.01 56.13
C GLU A 5 4.48 4.56 55.88
N LEU A 6 3.53 3.67 55.59
CA LEU A 6 3.80 2.28 55.21
C LEU A 6 4.70 2.19 53.96
N TRP A 7 4.32 2.90 52.89
CA TRP A 7 5.09 2.96 51.64
C TRP A 7 6.51 3.47 51.88
N ARG A 8 6.68 4.48 52.73
CA ARG A 8 8.00 5.04 53.02
C ARG A 8 8.90 4.02 53.71
N THR A 9 8.37 3.29 54.70
CA THR A 9 9.11 2.23 55.38
C THR A 9 9.49 1.10 54.41
N GLU A 10 8.56 0.65 53.57
CA GLU A 10 8.84 -0.37 52.55
C GLU A 10 9.85 0.12 51.50
N SER A 11 9.74 1.37 51.05
CA SER A 11 10.66 1.95 50.08
C SER A 11 12.07 2.07 50.64
N GLU A 12 12.23 2.54 51.89
CA GLU A 12 13.52 2.59 52.57
C GLU A 12 14.09 1.17 52.79
N ALA A 13 13.25 0.19 53.16
CA ALA A 13 13.66 -1.20 53.30
C ALA A 13 14.15 -1.82 51.97
N VAL A 14 13.44 -1.59 50.87
CA VAL A 14 13.84 -2.04 49.53
C VAL A 14 15.14 -1.39 49.09
N LYS A 15 15.32 -0.08 49.33
CA LYS A 15 16.58 0.62 49.02
C LYS A 15 17.74 0.05 49.83
N ASN A 16 17.55 -0.22 51.12
CA ASN A 16 18.56 -0.82 51.98
C ASN A 16 18.89 -2.27 51.57
N ALA A 17 17.95 -2.99 50.96
CA ALA A 17 18.16 -4.34 50.42
C ALA A 17 18.90 -4.36 49.06
N GLY A 18 19.32 -3.21 48.53
CA GLY A 18 20.01 -3.10 47.24
C GLY A 18 19.08 -2.73 46.07
N GLY A 19 17.80 -2.51 46.33
CA GLY A 19 16.82 -2.05 45.34
C GLY A 19 16.35 -3.11 44.35
N LEU A 20 15.95 -2.70 43.15
CA LEU A 20 15.42 -3.61 42.14
C LEU A 20 16.57 -4.40 41.49
N TYR A 21 16.49 -5.74 41.56
CA TYR A 21 17.39 -6.65 40.88
C TYR A 21 16.77 -7.15 39.57
N VAL A 22 17.39 -6.83 38.45
CA VAL A 22 16.90 -7.23 37.12
C VAL A 22 17.68 -8.44 36.61
N ILE A 23 16.96 -9.51 36.29
CA ILE A 23 17.54 -10.73 35.70
C ILE A 23 17.13 -10.82 34.24
N GLY A 24 18.10 -10.72 33.35
CA GLY A 24 17.95 -11.12 31.95
C GLY A 24 18.27 -12.61 31.83
N THR A 25 17.30 -13.42 31.42
CA THR A 25 17.51 -14.86 31.23
C THR A 25 18.32 -15.19 29.99
N GLU A 26 18.25 -14.30 28.99
CA GLU A 26 18.95 -14.35 27.71
C GLU A 26 19.36 -12.93 27.31
N ARG A 27 20.10 -12.81 26.20
CA ARG A 27 20.37 -11.52 25.56
C ARG A 27 19.62 -11.41 24.26
N HIS A 28 19.00 -10.25 24.05
CA HIS A 28 18.36 -9.96 22.79
C HIS A 28 19.41 -9.71 21.70
N GLU A 29 19.03 -9.95 20.44
CA GLU A 29 19.77 -9.52 19.27
C GLU A 29 20.13 -8.02 19.26
N SER A 30 19.28 -7.17 19.84
CA SER A 30 19.52 -5.73 19.93
C SER A 30 19.88 -5.33 21.35
N ARG A 31 21.03 -4.67 21.46
CA ARG A 31 21.54 -4.12 22.71
C ARG A 31 20.59 -3.10 23.32
N ARG A 32 19.79 -2.42 22.49
CA ARG A 32 18.80 -1.44 22.96
C ARG A 32 17.75 -2.06 23.88
N ILE A 33 17.28 -3.27 23.58
CA ILE A 33 16.24 -3.95 24.36
C ILE A 33 16.80 -4.44 25.69
N ASP A 34 18.02 -5.00 25.67
CA ASP A 34 18.75 -5.35 26.90
C ASP A 34 18.96 -4.12 27.80
N ASN A 35 19.38 -2.98 27.21
CA ASN A 35 19.56 -1.73 27.93
C ASN A 35 18.24 -1.21 28.52
N GLN A 36 17.10 -1.42 27.85
CA GLN A 36 15.78 -1.06 28.37
C GLN A 36 15.40 -1.92 29.57
N LEU A 37 15.68 -3.23 29.52
CA LEU A 37 15.45 -4.14 30.64
C LEU A 37 16.32 -3.74 31.83
N ARG A 38 17.62 -3.51 31.60
CA ARG A 38 18.56 -3.00 32.62
C ARG A 38 18.09 -1.67 33.21
N GLY A 39 17.63 -0.74 32.38
CA GLY A 39 17.16 0.59 32.82
C GLY A 39 15.84 0.58 33.62
N ARG A 40 15.30 -0.59 33.95
CA ARG A 40 14.20 -0.73 34.92
C ARG A 40 14.70 -0.59 36.36
N SER A 41 15.93 -1.00 36.66
CA SER A 41 16.60 -0.73 37.94
C SER A 41 17.41 0.57 37.88
N GLY A 42 17.83 1.09 39.04
CA GLY A 42 18.71 2.26 39.11
C GLY A 42 18.05 3.60 38.77
N ARG A 43 16.71 3.69 38.76
CA ARG A 43 16.00 4.90 38.33
C ARG A 43 16.16 6.02 39.36
N GLN A 44 16.35 7.25 38.88
CA GLN A 44 16.49 8.45 39.73
C GLN A 44 17.59 8.34 40.80
N GLY A 45 18.60 7.50 40.59
CA GLY A 45 19.68 7.27 41.56
C GLY A 45 19.33 6.29 42.68
N ASP A 46 18.19 5.61 42.60
CA ASP A 46 17.88 4.49 43.50
C ASP A 46 18.91 3.36 43.31
N PRO A 47 19.22 2.59 44.38
CA PRO A 47 20.05 1.40 44.25
C PRO A 47 19.35 0.36 43.37
N GLY A 48 20.15 -0.43 42.67
CA GLY A 48 19.65 -1.50 41.81
C GLY A 48 20.77 -2.14 41.02
N GLU A 49 20.58 -3.41 40.70
CA GLU A 49 21.54 -4.21 39.96
C GLU A 49 20.87 -4.90 38.78
N SER A 50 21.68 -5.35 37.83
CA SER A 50 21.21 -6.14 36.70
C SER A 50 22.22 -7.19 36.32
N VAL A 51 21.79 -8.43 36.11
CA VAL A 51 22.61 -9.52 35.62
C VAL A 51 21.93 -10.18 34.44
N PHE A 52 22.72 -10.49 33.40
CA PHE A 52 22.26 -11.20 32.21
C PHE A 52 22.94 -12.56 32.17
N TYR A 53 22.13 -13.60 32.06
CA TYR A 53 22.55 -14.97 31.79
C TYR A 53 22.49 -15.23 30.28
N LEU A 54 23.33 -16.16 29.83
CA LEU A 54 23.40 -16.57 28.44
C LEU A 54 23.86 -18.03 28.41
N SER A 55 23.18 -18.85 27.62
CA SER A 55 23.60 -20.19 27.26
C SER A 55 24.29 -20.19 25.90
N LEU A 56 25.17 -21.18 25.68
CA LEU A 56 25.75 -21.43 24.35
C LEU A 56 24.72 -21.95 23.34
N ASP A 57 23.59 -22.47 23.84
CA ASP A 57 22.50 -22.99 23.01
C ASP A 57 21.45 -21.91 22.66
N ASP A 58 21.58 -20.67 23.18
CA ASP A 58 20.67 -19.56 22.90
C ASP A 58 20.82 -19.05 21.45
N ASP A 59 19.75 -18.47 20.89
CA ASP A 59 19.69 -18.04 19.49
C ASP A 59 20.83 -17.08 19.10
N LEU A 60 21.18 -16.14 19.98
CA LEU A 60 22.29 -15.22 19.77
C LEU A 60 23.62 -15.97 19.62
N MET A 61 23.88 -16.97 20.46
CA MET A 61 25.12 -17.75 20.38
C MET A 61 25.11 -18.71 19.19
N ARG A 62 23.95 -19.28 18.86
CA ARG A 62 23.78 -20.15 17.68
C ARG A 62 24.14 -19.45 16.38
N MET A 63 23.75 -18.18 16.21
CA MET A 63 24.06 -17.41 15.00
C MET A 63 25.53 -16.99 14.87
N PHE A 64 26.31 -16.92 15.96
CA PHE A 64 27.67 -16.35 15.96
C PHE A 64 28.77 -17.32 16.40
N GLY A 65 28.56 -18.62 16.23
CA GLY A 65 29.60 -19.63 16.41
C GLY A 65 29.60 -20.29 17.78
N GLY A 66 28.42 -20.48 18.38
CA GLY A 66 28.22 -21.29 19.58
C GLY A 66 28.88 -22.67 19.46
N GLU A 67 28.84 -23.31 18.28
CA GLU A 67 29.50 -24.59 18.03
C GLU A 67 31.03 -24.51 18.05
N SER A 68 31.62 -23.51 17.37
CA SER A 68 33.08 -23.31 17.37
C SER A 68 33.60 -22.97 18.77
N PHE A 69 32.83 -22.18 19.52
CA PHE A 69 33.15 -21.83 20.90
C PHE A 69 33.00 -23.02 21.86
N LYS A 70 31.94 -23.83 21.70
CA LYS A 70 31.72 -25.09 22.42
C LYS A 70 32.85 -26.10 22.18
N GLY A 71 33.33 -26.18 20.93
CA GLY A 71 34.48 -27.02 20.55
C GLY A 71 35.84 -26.53 21.08
N MET A 72 35.99 -25.22 21.33
CA MET A 72 37.19 -24.67 21.98
C MET A 72 37.15 -24.90 23.49
N MET A 73 36.00 -24.68 24.14
CA MET A 73 35.83 -24.85 25.59
C MET A 73 35.95 -26.32 26.03
N SER A 74 35.48 -27.26 25.22
CA SER A 74 35.66 -28.70 25.49
C SER A 74 37.14 -29.12 25.44
N LYS A 75 37.95 -28.52 24.57
CA LYS A 75 39.41 -28.75 24.51
C LYS A 75 40.17 -28.15 25.67
N VAL A 76 39.64 -27.09 26.28
CA VAL A 76 40.22 -26.42 27.48
C VAL A 76 39.88 -27.17 28.77
N GLY A 77 38.99 -28.17 28.72
CA GLY A 77 38.70 -29.05 29.85
C GLY A 77 37.65 -28.54 30.83
N MET A 78 36.84 -27.54 30.44
CA MET A 78 35.70 -27.08 31.24
C MET A 78 34.59 -28.14 31.29
N LYS A 79 34.01 -28.34 32.48
CA LYS A 79 32.93 -29.33 32.69
C LYS A 79 31.54 -28.72 32.42
N PRO A 80 30.54 -29.54 32.03
CA PRO A 80 29.16 -29.08 31.91
C PRO A 80 28.65 -28.55 33.25
N GLY A 81 28.12 -27.32 33.26
CA GLY A 81 27.54 -26.68 34.45
C GLY A 81 28.45 -25.71 35.21
N GLU A 82 29.71 -25.55 34.80
CA GLU A 82 30.60 -24.53 35.38
C GLU A 82 30.30 -23.15 34.77
N PRO A 83 30.07 -22.10 35.58
CA PRO A 83 29.80 -20.77 35.07
C PRO A 83 31.07 -20.14 34.47
N ILE A 84 30.95 -19.60 33.26
CA ILE A 84 32.06 -19.00 32.53
C ILE A 84 32.08 -17.50 32.79
N TYR A 85 33.06 -17.03 33.57
CA TYR A 85 33.31 -15.61 33.79
C TYR A 85 34.58 -15.20 33.05
N HIS A 86 34.43 -14.64 31.84
CA HIS A 86 35.59 -14.13 31.09
C HIS A 86 35.29 -12.77 30.44
N PRO A 87 36.12 -11.73 30.65
CA PRO A 87 35.92 -10.41 30.04
C PRO A 87 35.84 -10.44 28.50
N LEU A 88 36.60 -11.35 27.85
CA LEU A 88 36.52 -11.54 26.39
C LEU A 88 35.15 -12.04 25.93
N LEU A 89 34.42 -12.80 26.76
CA LEU A 89 33.08 -13.30 26.40
C LEU A 89 32.11 -12.14 26.23
N ASN A 90 32.15 -11.16 27.14
CA ASN A 90 31.35 -9.94 27.01
C ASN A 90 31.66 -9.18 25.71
N ARG A 91 32.94 -9.07 25.33
CA ARG A 91 33.35 -8.40 24.07
C ARG A 91 32.89 -9.18 22.83
N THR A 92 32.94 -10.51 22.87
CA THR A 92 32.46 -11.37 21.78
C THR A 92 30.94 -11.25 21.61
N ILE A 93 30.19 -11.25 22.72
CA ILE A 93 28.73 -11.06 22.73
C ILE A 93 28.37 -9.68 22.19
N GLU A 94 29.05 -8.62 22.63
CA GLU A 94 28.83 -7.26 22.09
C GLU A 94 29.14 -7.19 20.59
N GLY A 95 30.20 -7.87 20.13
CA GLY A 95 30.53 -7.99 18.72
C GLY A 95 29.47 -8.75 17.92
N ALA A 96 28.90 -9.81 18.48
CA ALA A 96 27.79 -10.56 17.88
C ALA A 96 26.53 -9.69 17.76
N GLN A 97 26.11 -9.03 18.84
CA GLN A 97 24.97 -8.10 18.83
C GLN A 97 25.17 -6.98 17.80
N LYS A 98 26.37 -6.39 17.73
CA LYS A 98 26.68 -5.36 16.73
C LYS A 98 26.52 -5.88 15.30
N LYS A 99 26.98 -7.09 15.01
CA LYS A 99 26.81 -7.72 13.68
C LYS A 99 25.35 -7.99 13.35
N VAL A 100 24.53 -8.41 14.33
CA VAL A 100 23.07 -8.57 14.11
C VAL A 100 22.42 -7.23 13.79
N GLU A 101 22.76 -6.19 14.56
CA GLU A 101 22.25 -4.85 14.34
C GLU A 101 22.67 -4.30 12.96
N GLU A 102 23.92 -4.51 12.55
CA GLU A 102 24.42 -4.17 11.20
C GLU A 102 23.63 -4.93 10.11
N ARG A 103 23.45 -6.25 10.24
CA ARG A 103 22.66 -7.04 9.31
C ARG A 103 21.21 -6.56 9.21
N ASN A 104 20.55 -6.32 10.34
CA ASN A 104 19.17 -5.83 10.38
C ASN A 104 19.06 -4.41 9.79
N PHE A 105 20.07 -3.57 10.03
CA PHE A 105 20.17 -2.25 9.43
C PHE A 105 20.33 -2.33 7.91
N GLU A 106 21.17 -3.22 7.39
CA GLU A 106 21.34 -3.45 5.96
C GLU A 106 20.04 -3.93 5.30
N ILE A 107 19.36 -4.92 5.88
CA ILE A 107 18.05 -5.39 5.39
C ILE A 107 17.06 -4.23 5.33
N ARG A 108 16.97 -3.44 6.40
CA ARG A 108 16.05 -2.30 6.48
C ARG A 108 16.42 -1.19 5.49
N LYS A 109 17.72 -0.93 5.31
CA LYS A 109 18.21 0.03 4.32
C LYS A 109 17.80 -0.40 2.92
N HIS A 110 17.98 -1.66 2.58
CA HIS A 110 17.53 -2.18 1.29
C HIS A 110 16.02 -2.05 1.11
N LEU A 111 15.21 -2.41 2.11
CA LEU A 111 13.75 -2.21 2.05
C LEU A 111 13.37 -0.73 1.84
N LEU A 112 14.02 0.19 2.56
CA LEU A 112 13.84 1.63 2.40
C LEU A 112 14.21 2.10 0.99
N GLU A 113 15.25 1.54 0.37
CA GLU A 113 15.65 1.90 -1.00
C GLU A 113 14.59 1.54 -2.04
N TYR A 114 13.84 0.45 -1.86
CA TYR A 114 12.69 0.11 -2.70
C TYR A 114 11.49 1.02 -2.41
N ASP A 115 11.19 1.25 -1.13
CA ASP A 115 10.09 2.13 -0.70
C ASP A 115 10.30 3.58 -1.18
N ASP A 116 11.55 4.06 -1.23
CA ASP A 116 11.88 5.40 -1.72
C ASP A 116 11.46 5.62 -3.17
N VAL A 117 11.50 4.59 -4.01
CA VAL A 117 11.02 4.66 -5.41
C VAL A 117 9.52 4.87 -5.42
N LEU A 118 8.78 4.04 -4.68
CA LEU A 118 7.33 4.16 -4.56
C LEU A 118 6.91 5.48 -3.91
N ASN A 119 7.64 5.96 -2.92
CA ASN A 119 7.36 7.22 -2.24
C ASN A 119 7.47 8.41 -3.19
N ARG A 120 8.49 8.44 -4.08
CA ARG A 120 8.63 9.48 -5.10
C ARG A 120 7.48 9.45 -6.10
N GLN A 121 7.13 8.26 -6.59
CA GLN A 121 6.01 8.07 -7.51
C GLN A 121 4.68 8.48 -6.86
N ARG A 122 4.45 8.09 -5.60
CA ARG A 122 3.27 8.46 -4.82
C ARG A 122 3.18 9.98 -4.64
N ALA A 123 4.29 10.63 -4.29
CA ALA A 123 4.33 12.08 -4.11
C ALA A 123 3.92 12.80 -5.41
N TYR A 124 4.45 12.37 -6.55
CA TYR A 124 4.06 12.91 -7.85
C TYR A 124 2.57 12.69 -8.17
N ILE A 125 2.05 11.49 -7.93
CA ILE A 125 0.63 11.19 -8.20
C ILE A 125 -0.29 12.04 -7.32
N TYR A 126 0.05 12.23 -6.04
CA TYR A 126 -0.72 13.09 -5.15
C TYR A 126 -0.65 14.56 -5.54
N GLU A 127 0.52 15.03 -6.00
CA GLU A 127 0.66 16.38 -6.55
C GLU A 127 -0.20 16.58 -7.82
N GLN A 128 -0.19 15.61 -8.75
CA GLN A 128 -1.05 15.65 -9.93
C GLN A 128 -2.54 15.64 -9.55
N ARG A 129 -2.92 14.81 -8.57
CA ARG A 129 -4.29 14.70 -8.06
C ARG A 129 -4.76 16.03 -7.46
N ASP A 130 -3.92 16.68 -6.65
CA ASP A 130 -4.20 17.99 -6.06
C ASP A 130 -4.27 19.10 -7.10
N THR A 131 -3.44 19.02 -8.14
CA THR A 131 -3.47 19.96 -9.28
C THR A 131 -4.81 19.86 -10.00
N ILE A 132 -5.26 18.63 -10.32
CA ILE A 132 -6.55 18.38 -11.00
C ILE A 132 -7.75 18.84 -10.16
N LEU A 133 -7.68 18.67 -8.84
CA LEU A 133 -8.73 19.14 -7.93
C LEU A 133 -8.93 20.66 -8.00
N LYS A 134 -7.84 21.42 -8.17
CA LYS A 134 -7.84 22.89 -8.20
C LYS A 134 -8.02 23.47 -9.59
N ASP A 135 -7.74 22.69 -10.64
CA ASP A 135 -7.76 23.16 -12.02
C ASP A 135 -9.19 23.45 -12.52
N GLU A 136 -9.37 24.64 -13.09
CA GLU A 136 -10.61 25.12 -13.70
C GLU A 136 -10.65 24.91 -15.23
N GLY A 137 -9.51 24.59 -15.84
CA GLY A 137 -9.29 24.48 -17.28
C GLY A 137 -8.95 23.06 -17.75
N LEU A 138 -9.49 22.02 -17.12
CA LEU A 138 -9.17 20.62 -17.47
C LEU A 138 -9.56 20.24 -18.90
N LEU A 139 -10.52 20.96 -19.50
CA LEU A 139 -10.91 20.77 -20.89
C LEU A 139 -9.72 21.00 -21.84
N GLU A 140 -8.90 22.03 -21.63
CA GLU A 140 -7.73 22.31 -22.46
C GLU A 140 -6.69 21.20 -22.32
N ARG A 141 -6.52 20.67 -21.11
CA ARG A 141 -5.64 19.53 -20.85
C ARG A 141 -6.09 18.28 -21.59
N VAL A 142 -7.40 18.04 -21.65
CA VAL A 142 -8.00 16.94 -22.43
C VAL A 142 -7.82 17.17 -23.93
N LYS A 143 -8.06 18.39 -24.41
CA LYS A 143 -7.88 18.77 -25.81
C LYS A 143 -6.45 18.53 -26.28
N LEU A 144 -5.47 19.00 -25.50
CA LEU A 144 -4.05 18.78 -25.79
C LEU A 144 -3.71 17.28 -25.88
N ALA A 145 -4.16 16.49 -24.89
CA ALA A 145 -3.94 15.05 -24.90
C ALA A 145 -4.60 14.36 -26.11
N ALA A 146 -5.81 14.80 -26.50
CA ALA A 146 -6.49 14.27 -27.67
C ALA A 146 -5.78 14.62 -29.00
N HIS A 147 -5.24 15.83 -29.13
CA HIS A 147 -4.45 16.23 -30.29
C HIS A 147 -3.14 15.43 -30.39
N GLU A 148 -2.42 15.23 -29.28
CA GLU A 148 -1.22 14.39 -29.25
C GLU A 148 -1.53 12.94 -29.64
N MET A 149 -2.66 12.39 -29.19
CA MET A 149 -3.15 11.07 -29.61
C MET A 149 -3.42 11.02 -31.12
N ALA A 150 -4.07 12.05 -31.66
CA ALA A 150 -4.38 12.13 -33.08
C ALA A 150 -3.11 12.24 -33.95
N GLN A 151 -2.12 13.00 -33.50
CA GLN A 151 -0.81 13.13 -34.17
C GLN A 151 -0.02 11.82 -34.12
N THR A 152 -0.04 11.11 -32.99
CA THR A 152 0.62 9.81 -32.88
C THR A 152 -0.01 8.78 -33.82
N LEU A 153 -1.35 8.75 -33.88
CA LEU A 153 -2.10 7.88 -34.78
C LEU A 153 -1.83 8.24 -36.26
N SER A 154 -1.82 9.52 -36.61
CA SER A 154 -1.57 9.94 -38.00
C SER A 154 -0.17 9.55 -38.46
N ALA A 155 0.84 9.69 -37.60
CA ALA A 155 2.21 9.27 -37.89
C ALA A 155 2.32 7.75 -38.09
N GLU A 156 1.69 6.95 -37.22
CA GLU A 156 1.68 5.49 -37.34
C GLU A 156 0.99 5.03 -38.64
N VAL A 157 -0.16 5.63 -38.95
CA VAL A 157 -0.90 5.35 -40.19
C VAL A 157 -0.09 5.75 -41.41
N ALA A 158 0.59 6.89 -41.40
CA ALA A 158 1.42 7.34 -42.52
C ALA A 158 2.58 6.37 -42.81
N GLU A 159 3.25 5.84 -41.78
CA GLU A 159 4.33 4.85 -41.94
C GLU A 159 3.81 3.50 -42.45
N ARG A 160 2.70 3.01 -41.89
CA ARG A 160 2.10 1.74 -42.35
C ARG A 160 1.52 1.85 -43.77
N PHE A 161 1.05 3.02 -44.17
CA PHE A 161 0.60 3.27 -45.54
C PHE A 161 1.75 3.16 -46.54
N LYS A 162 2.93 3.72 -46.21
CA LYS A 162 4.14 3.56 -47.05
C LYS A 162 4.56 2.10 -47.19
N ALA A 163 4.33 1.28 -46.16
CA ALA A 163 4.61 -0.15 -46.18
C ALA A 163 3.61 -0.98 -47.02
N GLY A 164 2.54 -0.36 -47.54
CA GLY A 164 1.59 -1.02 -48.45
C GLY A 164 0.57 -1.93 -47.76
N ASP A 165 0.24 -1.66 -46.49
CA ASP A 165 -0.71 -2.45 -45.72
C ASP A 165 -2.17 -2.24 -46.18
N LYS A 166 -2.82 -3.33 -46.61
CA LYS A 166 -4.19 -3.32 -47.13
C LYS A 166 -5.27 -3.27 -46.03
N MET A 167 -4.95 -3.66 -44.79
CA MET A 167 -5.91 -3.67 -43.67
C MET A 167 -5.97 -2.32 -42.94
N LEU A 168 -5.05 -1.40 -43.27
CA LEU A 168 -4.91 -0.11 -42.62
C LEU A 168 -6.20 0.73 -42.57
N PRO A 169 -7.01 0.86 -43.64
CA PRO A 169 -8.22 1.69 -43.59
C PRO A 169 -9.28 1.13 -42.65
N SER A 170 -9.42 -0.21 -42.57
CA SER A 170 -10.33 -0.87 -41.64
C SER A 170 -9.89 -0.73 -40.19
N GLU A 171 -8.59 -0.93 -39.92
CA GLU A 171 -8.05 -0.79 -38.56
C GLU A 171 -8.13 0.66 -38.07
N THR A 172 -7.81 1.62 -38.93
CA THR A 172 -7.90 3.06 -38.61
C THR A 172 -9.34 3.46 -38.29
N SER A 173 -10.33 2.94 -39.03
CA SER A 173 -11.76 3.18 -38.75
C SER A 173 -12.16 2.69 -37.34
N ILE A 174 -11.67 1.51 -36.94
CA ILE A 174 -11.93 0.94 -35.62
C ILE A 174 -11.28 1.80 -34.54
N VAL A 175 -10.01 2.17 -34.70
CA VAL A 175 -9.27 3.00 -33.74
C VAL A 175 -9.93 4.38 -33.60
N LEU A 176 -10.35 5.01 -34.70
CA LEU A 176 -11.04 6.30 -34.68
C LEU A 176 -12.36 6.24 -33.90
N ARG A 177 -13.11 5.14 -34.06
CA ARG A 177 -14.35 4.91 -33.29
C ARG A 177 -14.05 4.66 -31.81
N ASP A 178 -13.12 3.77 -31.51
CA ASP A 178 -12.89 3.30 -30.14
C ASP A 178 -12.13 4.30 -29.28
N GLN A 179 -11.23 5.10 -29.88
CA GLN A 179 -10.47 6.11 -29.16
C GLN A 179 -11.15 7.48 -29.21
N PHE A 180 -11.65 7.91 -30.36
CA PHE A 180 -12.16 9.28 -30.56
C PHE A 180 -13.69 9.37 -30.67
N GLY A 181 -14.41 8.24 -30.78
CA GLY A 181 -15.85 8.26 -31.03
C GLY A 181 -16.23 8.69 -32.45
N ILE A 182 -15.26 8.79 -33.35
CA ILE A 182 -15.45 9.27 -34.73
C ILE A 182 -15.79 8.09 -35.63
N ASN A 183 -16.98 8.11 -36.22
CA ASN A 183 -17.39 7.10 -37.20
C ASN A 183 -17.05 7.56 -38.62
N LEU A 184 -15.89 7.13 -39.12
CA LEU A 184 -15.50 7.32 -40.52
C LEU A 184 -15.41 5.95 -41.23
N PRO A 185 -16.12 5.74 -42.35
CA PRO A 185 -16.05 4.49 -43.08
C PRO A 185 -14.68 4.32 -43.76
N PRO A 186 -14.17 3.09 -43.93
CA PRO A 186 -12.84 2.83 -44.50
C PRO A 186 -12.59 3.46 -45.89
N GLN A 187 -13.67 3.65 -46.66
CA GLN A 187 -13.62 4.23 -48.01
C GLN A 187 -13.28 5.72 -48.01
N GLU A 188 -13.70 6.45 -46.98
CA GLU A 188 -13.43 7.89 -46.83
C GLU A 188 -12.06 8.15 -46.21
N ILE A 189 -11.48 7.15 -45.53
CA ILE A 189 -10.19 7.24 -44.88
C ILE A 189 -9.05 7.28 -45.92
N LEU A 190 -9.14 6.48 -46.98
CA LEU A 190 -8.11 6.36 -48.02
C LEU A 190 -7.73 7.70 -48.70
N PRO A 191 -8.68 8.55 -49.14
CA PRO A 191 -8.35 9.86 -49.71
C PRO A 191 -7.89 10.89 -48.65
N LEU A 192 -8.21 10.67 -47.37
CA LEU A 192 -7.90 11.58 -46.27
C LEU A 192 -6.57 11.23 -45.56
N MET A 193 -5.81 10.23 -46.01
CA MET A 193 -4.61 9.77 -45.30
C MET A 193 -3.55 10.86 -45.11
N ALA A 194 -3.37 11.75 -46.09
CA ALA A 194 -2.41 12.85 -46.00
C ALA A 194 -2.88 14.02 -45.11
N SER A 195 -4.18 14.11 -44.83
CA SER A 195 -4.81 15.19 -44.04
C SER A 195 -5.57 14.67 -42.82
N LEU A 196 -5.30 13.42 -42.42
CA LEU A 196 -6.02 12.71 -41.38
C LEU A 196 -5.94 13.45 -40.05
N GLU A 197 -4.75 13.91 -39.69
CA GLU A 197 -4.50 14.68 -38.47
C GLU A 197 -5.40 15.92 -38.39
N ASN A 198 -5.35 16.78 -39.42
CA ASN A 198 -6.15 18.00 -39.46
C ASN A 198 -7.66 17.72 -39.38
N LYS A 199 -8.11 16.64 -40.03
CA LYS A 199 -9.52 16.25 -40.00
C LYS A 199 -9.95 15.75 -38.63
N VAL A 200 -9.12 14.93 -37.99
CA VAL A 200 -9.39 14.37 -36.65
C VAL A 200 -9.33 15.48 -35.60
N CYS A 201 -8.29 16.31 -35.60
CA CYS A 201 -8.19 17.47 -34.69
C CYS A 201 -9.35 18.44 -34.87
N GLY A 202 -9.76 18.74 -36.11
CA GLY A 202 -10.94 19.56 -36.38
C GLY A 202 -12.25 18.95 -35.86
N SER A 203 -12.39 17.62 -35.97
CA SER A 203 -13.55 16.91 -35.42
C SER A 203 -13.56 16.88 -33.89
N ILE A 204 -12.39 16.71 -33.26
CA ILE A 204 -12.22 16.79 -31.80
C ILE A 204 -12.66 18.16 -31.30
N ASP A 205 -12.16 19.23 -31.92
CA ASP A 205 -12.47 20.60 -31.52
C ASP A 205 -13.96 20.89 -31.66
N THR A 206 -14.56 20.49 -32.78
CA THR A 206 -16.00 20.67 -33.02
C THR A 206 -16.85 19.89 -32.01
N ASP A 207 -16.46 18.66 -31.67
CA ASP A 207 -17.17 17.85 -30.67
C ASP A 207 -17.06 18.45 -29.26
N LEU A 208 -15.87 18.86 -28.84
CA LEU A 208 -15.66 19.48 -27.53
C LEU A 208 -16.44 20.81 -27.42
N ASP A 209 -16.42 21.65 -28.46
CA ASP A 209 -17.18 22.91 -28.48
C ASP A 209 -18.69 22.65 -28.42
N ALA A 210 -19.20 21.64 -29.13
CA ALA A 210 -20.61 21.25 -29.06
C ALA A 210 -21.00 20.78 -27.65
N LYS A 211 -20.13 20.01 -26.97
CA LYS A 211 -20.35 19.56 -25.59
C LYS A 211 -20.37 20.74 -24.60
N VAL A 212 -19.48 21.71 -24.80
CA VAL A 212 -19.45 22.94 -24.01
C VAL A 212 -20.74 23.74 -24.21
N ALA A 213 -21.24 23.86 -25.43
CA ALA A 213 -22.48 24.57 -25.73
C ALA A 213 -23.72 23.92 -25.08
N LEU A 214 -23.74 22.58 -24.96
CA LEU A 214 -24.87 21.84 -24.39
C LEU A 214 -24.90 21.84 -22.86
N VAL A 215 -23.75 21.69 -22.19
CA VAL A 215 -23.66 21.44 -20.74
C VAL A 215 -23.16 22.64 -19.94
N GLY A 216 -22.42 23.54 -20.61
CA GLY A 216 -21.70 24.64 -19.98
C GLY A 216 -20.33 24.22 -19.44
N ARG A 217 -19.37 25.14 -19.49
CA ARG A 217 -17.95 24.90 -19.13
C ARG A 217 -17.75 24.38 -17.71
N GLY A 218 -18.43 24.95 -16.72
CA GLY A 218 -18.26 24.56 -15.31
C GLY A 218 -18.68 23.12 -15.01
N ASN A 219 -19.84 22.70 -15.55
CA ASN A 219 -20.36 21.34 -15.40
C ASN A 219 -19.48 20.32 -16.13
N LEU A 220 -19.01 20.65 -17.33
CA LEU A 220 -18.09 19.79 -18.08
C LEU A 220 -16.76 19.65 -17.35
N ASN A 221 -16.21 20.74 -16.79
CA ASN A 221 -14.98 20.69 -16.01
C ASN A 221 -15.13 19.84 -14.74
N LEU A 222 -16.27 19.92 -14.05
CA LEU A 222 -16.57 19.06 -12.89
C LEU A 222 -16.64 17.58 -13.28
N PHE A 223 -17.27 17.26 -14.42
CA PHE A 223 -17.31 15.91 -14.97
C PHE A 223 -15.91 15.38 -15.28
N ILE A 224 -15.10 16.17 -15.99
CA ILE A 224 -13.71 15.82 -16.34
C ILE A 224 -12.87 15.61 -15.06
N ARG A 225 -13.03 16.48 -14.05
CA ARG A 225 -12.35 16.36 -12.75
C ARG A 225 -12.68 15.05 -12.07
N TYR A 226 -13.97 14.72 -11.94
CA TYR A 226 -14.41 13.45 -11.36
C TYR A 226 -13.80 12.26 -12.10
N GLN A 227 -13.82 12.33 -13.43
CA GLN A 227 -13.29 11.28 -14.29
C GLN A 227 -11.78 11.09 -14.12
N TYR A 228 -10.99 12.17 -14.04
CA TYR A 228 -9.56 12.10 -13.76
C TYR A 228 -9.27 11.43 -12.42
N LEU A 229 -9.95 11.85 -11.35
CA LEU A 229 -9.71 11.32 -10.01
C LEU A 229 -9.98 9.82 -9.95
N GLN A 230 -11.09 9.37 -10.56
CA GLN A 230 -11.41 7.95 -10.62
C GLN A 230 -10.36 7.13 -11.38
N GLU A 231 -9.90 7.60 -12.54
CA GLU A 231 -8.88 6.88 -13.30
C GLU A 231 -7.52 6.89 -12.60
N ILE A 232 -7.12 8.01 -11.99
CA ILE A 232 -5.87 8.08 -11.23
C ILE A 232 -5.91 7.08 -10.07
N ASP A 233 -6.98 7.08 -9.29
CA ASP A 233 -7.10 6.21 -8.11
C ASP A 233 -7.12 4.72 -8.54
N ALA A 234 -7.85 4.37 -9.61
CA ALA A 234 -7.90 3.00 -10.14
C ALA A 234 -6.55 2.55 -10.71
N LYS A 235 -5.91 3.39 -11.53
CA LYS A 235 -4.64 3.04 -12.18
C LYS A 235 -3.45 3.05 -11.22
N TRP A 236 -3.50 3.87 -10.18
CA TRP A 236 -2.51 3.83 -9.12
C TRP A 236 -2.57 2.52 -8.33
N LEU A 237 -3.77 1.98 -8.06
CA LEU A 237 -3.91 0.66 -7.44
C LEU A 237 -3.28 -0.43 -8.32
N ASP A 238 -3.64 -0.47 -9.61
CA ASP A 238 -3.03 -1.40 -10.58
C ASP A 238 -1.48 -1.29 -10.60
N HIS A 239 -0.96 -0.07 -10.46
CA HIS A 239 0.48 0.19 -10.43
C HIS A 239 1.15 -0.38 -9.18
N LEU A 240 0.53 -0.25 -8.00
CA LEU A 240 1.06 -0.83 -6.77
C LEU A 240 1.20 -2.35 -6.87
N ASP A 241 0.18 -3.03 -7.42
CA ASP A 241 0.20 -4.48 -7.65
C ASP A 241 1.32 -4.87 -8.63
N ARG A 242 1.50 -4.10 -9.71
CA ARG A 242 2.60 -4.31 -10.68
C ARG A 242 3.98 -4.09 -10.05
N MET A 243 4.13 -3.09 -9.19
CA MET A 243 5.38 -2.81 -8.50
C MET A 243 5.72 -3.89 -7.46
N GLU A 244 4.71 -4.49 -6.82
CA GLU A 244 4.92 -5.65 -5.95
C GLU A 244 5.39 -6.86 -6.75
N ALA A 245 4.71 -7.20 -7.85
CA ALA A 245 5.12 -8.28 -8.74
C ALA A 245 6.54 -8.05 -9.32
N LEU A 246 6.87 -6.82 -9.70
CA LEU A 246 8.20 -6.45 -10.17
C LEU A 246 9.27 -6.69 -9.09
N ARG A 247 8.99 -6.31 -7.84
CA ARG A 247 9.92 -6.51 -6.72
C ARG A 247 10.28 -7.99 -6.54
N GLU A 248 9.30 -8.88 -6.65
CA GLU A 248 9.51 -10.33 -6.58
C GLU A 248 10.30 -10.86 -7.78
N ALA A 249 9.93 -10.45 -9.00
CA ALA A 249 10.58 -10.89 -10.23
C ALA A 249 12.05 -10.46 -10.31
N VAL A 250 12.34 -9.22 -9.89
CA VAL A 250 13.69 -8.64 -9.94
C VAL A 250 14.62 -9.30 -8.91
N TYR A 251 14.08 -9.80 -7.79
CA TYR A 251 14.86 -10.58 -6.82
C TYR A 251 15.54 -11.82 -7.45
N LEU A 252 14.85 -12.50 -8.39
CA LEU A 252 15.40 -13.64 -9.14
C LEU A 252 16.52 -13.25 -10.11
N ARG A 253 16.66 -11.97 -10.47
CA ARG A 253 17.73 -11.52 -11.38
C ARG A 253 19.08 -11.39 -10.69
N HIS A 254 19.14 -11.48 -9.36
CA HIS A 254 20.41 -11.66 -8.63
C HIS A 254 21.20 -12.85 -9.17
N TYR A 255 20.53 -13.93 -9.62
CA TYR A 255 21.20 -15.10 -10.20
C TYR A 255 21.96 -14.79 -11.49
N ALA A 256 21.58 -13.73 -12.21
CA ALA A 256 22.24 -13.26 -13.43
C ALA A 256 23.31 -12.17 -13.16
N GLN A 257 23.74 -11.99 -11.89
CA GLN A 257 24.75 -11.00 -11.47
C GLN A 257 24.38 -9.53 -11.80
N LYS A 258 23.10 -9.25 -12.08
CA LYS A 258 22.60 -7.89 -12.21
C LYS A 258 22.22 -7.34 -10.85
N ASN A 259 22.34 -6.02 -10.65
CA ASN A 259 21.89 -5.35 -9.42
C ASN A 259 20.36 -5.17 -9.45
N PRO A 260 19.60 -5.84 -8.56
CA PRO A 260 18.15 -5.84 -8.64
C PRO A 260 17.51 -4.53 -8.24
N LEU A 261 18.12 -3.77 -7.33
CA LEU A 261 17.60 -2.44 -7.01
C LEU A 261 17.67 -1.51 -8.23
N LEU A 262 18.71 -1.64 -9.06
CA LEU A 262 18.84 -0.83 -10.27
C LEU A 262 17.79 -1.23 -11.32
N GLU A 263 17.62 -2.53 -11.55
CA GLU A 263 16.63 -3.06 -12.50
C GLU A 263 15.20 -2.67 -12.07
N TYR A 264 14.90 -2.75 -10.77
CA TYR A 264 13.63 -2.30 -10.19
C TYR A 264 13.38 -0.81 -10.43
N LYS A 265 14.42 0.03 -10.31
CA LYS A 265 14.31 1.47 -10.57
C LYS A 265 14.04 1.78 -12.04
N ILE A 266 14.71 1.07 -12.95
CA ILE A 266 14.56 1.28 -14.39
C ILE A 266 13.16 0.84 -14.84
N GLU A 267 12.82 -0.42 -14.62
CA GLU A 267 11.51 -0.95 -15.04
C GLU A 267 10.36 -0.30 -14.27
N GLY A 268 10.56 0.01 -12.99
CA GLY A 268 9.58 0.74 -12.20
C GLY A 268 9.32 2.15 -12.72
N SER A 269 10.32 2.81 -13.33
CA SER A 269 10.14 4.10 -14.02
C SER A 269 9.34 3.92 -15.30
N ASP A 270 9.67 2.91 -16.11
CA ASP A 270 8.98 2.64 -17.37
C ASP A 270 7.49 2.32 -17.15
N ILE A 271 7.17 1.49 -16.14
CA ILE A 271 5.78 1.17 -15.77
C ILE A 271 5.04 2.43 -15.31
N PHE A 272 5.73 3.32 -14.59
CA PHE A 272 5.15 4.56 -14.10
C PHE A 272 4.90 5.60 -15.21
N GLU A 273 5.79 5.72 -16.18
CA GLU A 273 5.58 6.57 -17.34
C GLU A 273 4.40 6.06 -18.19
N GLN A 274 4.33 4.74 -18.41
CA GLN A 274 3.19 4.10 -19.08
C GLN A 274 1.87 4.34 -18.32
N LEU A 275 1.90 4.32 -16.99
CA LEU A 275 0.74 4.64 -16.15
C LEU A 275 0.24 6.07 -16.42
N ILE A 276 1.13 7.06 -16.36
CA ILE A 276 0.77 8.47 -16.57
C ILE A 276 0.18 8.66 -17.97
N GLU A 277 0.81 8.08 -18.97
CA GLU A 277 0.36 8.18 -20.35
C GLU A 277 -0.99 7.47 -20.57
N ALA A 278 -1.19 6.30 -19.95
CA ALA A 278 -2.46 5.58 -19.99
C ALA A 278 -3.59 6.39 -19.36
N ILE A 279 -3.34 7.06 -18.23
CA ILE A 279 -4.34 7.95 -17.60
C ILE A 279 -4.72 9.08 -18.57
N ARG A 280 -3.74 9.76 -19.17
CA ARG A 280 -4.00 10.85 -20.12
C ARG A 280 -4.85 10.39 -21.31
N LYS A 281 -4.47 9.28 -21.94
CA LYS A 281 -5.16 8.71 -23.11
C LYS A 281 -6.57 8.22 -22.78
N ASN A 282 -6.73 7.53 -21.65
CA ASN A 282 -8.03 7.00 -21.24
C ASN A 282 -9.02 8.13 -20.95
N ILE A 283 -8.57 9.19 -20.28
CA ILE A 283 -9.44 10.33 -20.00
C ILE A 283 -9.85 11.04 -21.29
N ALA A 284 -8.91 11.33 -22.19
CA ALA A 284 -9.21 11.95 -23.46
C ALA A 284 -10.21 11.11 -24.27
N SER A 285 -9.96 9.81 -24.39
CA SER A 285 -10.88 8.90 -25.08
C SER A 285 -12.26 8.85 -24.43
N ARG A 286 -12.32 8.76 -23.10
CA ARG A 286 -13.61 8.68 -22.39
C ARG A 286 -14.42 9.96 -22.56
N VAL A 287 -13.78 11.13 -22.48
CA VAL A 287 -14.46 12.42 -22.67
C VAL A 287 -14.99 12.57 -24.10
N LEU A 288 -14.23 12.15 -25.12
CA LEU A 288 -14.67 12.17 -26.51
C LEU A 288 -15.85 11.22 -26.78
N ARG A 289 -15.86 10.04 -26.15
CA ARG A 289 -16.93 9.06 -26.35
C ARG A 289 -18.23 9.35 -25.60
N VAL A 290 -18.19 10.22 -24.58
CA VAL A 290 -19.38 10.57 -23.81
C VAL A 290 -20.38 11.32 -24.69
N GLN A 291 -21.57 10.73 -24.87
CA GLN A 291 -22.69 11.39 -25.52
C GLN A 291 -23.61 12.02 -24.47
N ILE A 292 -23.71 13.35 -24.50
CA ILE A 292 -24.63 14.08 -23.64
C ILE A 292 -26.03 13.98 -24.23
N ARG A 293 -26.97 13.40 -23.46
CA ARG A 293 -28.40 13.41 -23.81
C ARG A 293 -29.07 14.61 -23.14
N SER A 294 -29.70 15.48 -23.94
CA SER A 294 -30.61 16.53 -23.47
C SER A 294 -31.75 15.93 -22.63
N GLN A 295 -32.14 16.60 -21.54
CA GLN A 295 -33.20 16.16 -20.63
C GLN A 295 -34.58 16.01 -21.30
N GLU A 296 -34.83 16.62 -22.47
CA GLU A 296 -36.11 16.45 -23.20
C GLU A 296 -36.38 14.99 -23.62
N ASN A 297 -35.34 14.16 -23.76
CA ASN A 297 -35.45 12.73 -24.07
C ASN A 297 -35.46 11.82 -22.84
N ARG A 298 -35.56 12.38 -21.63
CA ARG A 298 -35.75 11.59 -20.41
C ARG A 298 -37.25 11.37 -20.19
N SER A 299 -37.84 10.46 -20.96
CA SER A 299 -39.06 9.78 -20.52
C SER A 299 -38.69 8.97 -19.28
N LEU A 300 -38.89 9.57 -18.10
CA LEU A 300 -38.83 8.85 -16.83
C LEU A 300 -39.81 7.68 -16.97
N PRO A 301 -39.36 6.41 -16.88
CA PRO A 301 -40.30 5.32 -16.70
C PRO A 301 -41.00 5.61 -15.38
N SER A 302 -42.29 5.93 -15.44
CA SER A 302 -43.15 6.01 -14.27
C SER A 302 -42.98 4.68 -13.53
N LYS A 303 -42.20 4.69 -12.45
CA LYS A 303 -42.16 3.57 -11.53
C LYS A 303 -43.51 3.57 -10.83
N GLY A 304 -44.48 2.85 -11.41
CA GLY A 304 -45.67 2.45 -10.68
C GLY A 304 -45.26 1.79 -9.37
N PRO A 305 -46.04 1.96 -8.28
CA PRO A 305 -45.69 1.43 -6.97
C PRO A 305 -45.54 -0.09 -7.06
N LYS A 306 -44.32 -0.59 -6.88
CA LYS A 306 -44.10 -2.02 -6.70
C LYS A 306 -44.63 -2.39 -5.32
N ALA A 307 -45.74 -3.12 -5.29
CA ALA A 307 -46.20 -3.81 -4.09
C ALA A 307 -45.09 -4.79 -3.66
N ILE A 308 -44.44 -4.49 -2.54
CA ILE A 308 -43.52 -5.41 -1.88
C ILE A 308 -44.40 -6.40 -1.12
N MET A 309 -44.61 -7.60 -1.68
CA MET A 309 -45.12 -8.75 -0.93
C MET A 309 -43.93 -9.39 -0.20
N THR A 310 -43.82 -9.13 1.10
CA THR A 310 -42.97 -9.90 2.01
C THR A 310 -43.66 -11.23 2.32
N GLN A 311 -43.19 -12.33 1.72
CA GLN A 311 -43.54 -13.67 2.19
C GLN A 311 -42.60 -14.05 3.33
N HIS A 312 -43.19 -14.32 4.50
CA HIS A 312 -42.51 -14.76 5.70
C HIS A 312 -42.58 -16.29 5.76
N GLU A 313 -41.57 -16.99 5.22
CA GLU A 313 -41.48 -18.44 5.41
C GLU A 313 -40.98 -18.75 6.83
N SER A 314 -41.91 -19.21 7.66
CA SER A 314 -41.66 -19.77 8.97
C SER A 314 -40.89 -21.09 8.86
N HIS A 315 -39.61 -21.10 9.20
CA HIS A 315 -38.84 -22.33 9.41
C HIS A 315 -39.29 -22.99 10.71
N GLY A 316 -40.12 -24.03 10.59
CA GLY A 316 -40.63 -24.84 11.69
C GLY A 316 -40.38 -26.33 11.46
N GLN A 317 -39.61 -26.91 12.39
CA GLN A 317 -39.68 -28.30 12.86
C GLN A 317 -39.21 -29.44 11.94
N PHE A 318 -38.00 -29.92 12.25
CA PHE A 318 -37.55 -31.27 11.96
C PHE A 318 -38.35 -32.30 12.77
N SER A 319 -38.84 -33.34 12.10
CA SER A 319 -39.34 -34.57 12.73
C SER A 319 -38.92 -35.78 11.88
N HIS A 320 -38.31 -36.75 12.56
CA HIS A 320 -37.86 -38.05 12.09
C HIS A 320 -39.01 -38.94 11.60
N ALA A 321 -38.82 -39.70 10.50
CA ALA A 321 -39.25 -41.12 10.37
C ALA A 321 -38.82 -41.76 9.02
N SER A 322 -37.82 -42.64 9.10
CA SER A 322 -37.70 -44.00 8.52
C SER A 322 -38.37 -44.38 7.18
N GLY A 323 -37.56 -44.97 6.27
CA GLY A 323 -37.94 -46.21 5.55
C GLY A 323 -37.28 -46.51 4.19
N ALA A 324 -36.21 -47.34 4.20
CA ALA A 324 -35.81 -48.42 3.24
C ALA A 324 -35.52 -48.06 1.74
N ARG A 325 -34.58 -48.63 0.95
CA ARG A 325 -33.74 -49.85 0.91
C ARG A 325 -32.41 -49.57 0.14
N GLY A 326 -31.31 -50.29 0.45
CA GLY A 326 -30.00 -50.28 -0.28
C GLY A 326 -29.98 -51.18 -1.54
N PRO A 327 -28.83 -51.71 -2.05
CA PRO A 327 -27.40 -51.58 -1.67
C PRO A 327 -26.52 -50.97 -2.82
N GLU A 328 -25.27 -50.53 -2.65
CA GLU A 328 -24.04 -51.33 -2.63
C GLU A 328 -22.83 -50.50 -2.15
N SER A 329 -21.88 -51.21 -1.54
CA SER A 329 -20.55 -50.80 -1.04
C SER A 329 -19.50 -51.56 -1.87
N PRO A 330 -18.21 -51.15 -1.98
CA PRO A 330 -17.36 -50.94 -0.81
C PRO A 330 -16.32 -49.81 -0.85
N VAL A 331 -15.93 -49.50 0.37
CA VAL A 331 -14.92 -48.55 0.86
C VAL A 331 -13.52 -49.13 0.68
N LEU A 332 -12.55 -48.30 0.26
CA LEU A 332 -11.16 -48.36 0.75
C LEU A 332 -10.53 -46.96 0.90
N LEU A 333 -10.62 -46.47 2.14
CA LEU A 333 -9.57 -45.92 3.00
C LEU A 333 -8.45 -45.02 2.42
N GLY A 334 -8.43 -43.76 2.90
CA GLY A 334 -7.20 -43.19 3.47
C GLY A 334 -6.66 -41.89 2.86
N SER A 335 -7.22 -40.73 3.22
CA SER A 335 -6.41 -39.51 3.41
C SER A 335 -7.20 -38.44 4.20
N LYS A 336 -6.53 -37.85 5.19
CA LYS A 336 -7.05 -36.79 6.06
C LYS A 336 -7.34 -35.52 5.24
N PRO A 337 -8.52 -34.89 5.34
CA PRO A 337 -8.69 -33.52 4.87
C PRO A 337 -8.13 -32.55 5.90
N GLN A 338 -7.21 -31.69 5.46
CA GLN A 338 -6.75 -30.52 6.19
C GLN A 338 -7.94 -29.58 6.44
N SER A 339 -8.11 -29.19 7.70
CA SER A 339 -8.97 -28.10 8.11
C SER A 339 -8.39 -26.77 7.64
N SER A 340 -8.96 -26.20 6.58
CA SER A 340 -8.85 -24.78 6.24
C SER A 340 -9.85 -23.98 7.06
N SER A 341 -9.42 -23.56 8.25
CA SER A 341 -10.16 -22.55 9.02
C SER A 341 -9.88 -21.16 8.44
N ILE A 342 -10.72 -20.76 7.49
CA ILE A 342 -11.03 -19.35 7.22
C ILE A 342 -11.81 -18.87 8.44
N ALA A 343 -11.12 -18.17 9.35
CA ALA A 343 -11.74 -17.51 10.49
C ALA A 343 -11.53 -15.99 10.36
N GLN A 344 -12.65 -15.33 10.05
CA GLN A 344 -13.05 -14.03 10.59
C GLN A 344 -12.20 -12.80 10.25
N ALA A 345 -12.52 -12.24 9.09
CA ALA A 345 -12.46 -10.80 8.86
C ALA A 345 -13.63 -10.12 9.60
N SER A 346 -13.32 -9.37 10.66
CA SER A 346 -14.17 -8.33 11.27
C SER A 346 -13.33 -7.57 12.32
N ALA A 347 -12.43 -6.70 11.85
CA ALA A 347 -11.81 -5.68 12.70
C ALA A 347 -12.18 -4.30 12.10
N PRO A 348 -12.71 -3.36 12.91
CA PRO A 348 -13.12 -2.05 12.41
C PRO A 348 -11.88 -1.22 12.02
N GLU A 349 -12.01 -0.49 10.93
CA GLU A 349 -11.04 0.45 10.40
C GLU A 349 -10.54 1.41 11.49
N ASN A 350 -9.21 1.45 11.67
CA ASN A 350 -8.54 2.55 12.34
C ASN A 350 -8.67 3.81 11.47
N VAL A 351 -9.76 4.55 11.64
CA VAL A 351 -9.90 5.90 11.11
C VAL A 351 -8.91 6.79 11.84
N THR A 352 -7.76 7.04 11.21
CA THR A 352 -6.83 8.09 11.64
C THR A 352 -7.45 9.45 11.35
N VAL A 353 -8.11 10.02 12.36
CA VAL A 353 -8.61 11.40 12.32
C VAL A 353 -7.43 12.36 12.11
N VAL A 354 -7.32 12.91 10.91
CA VAL A 354 -6.40 14.03 10.61
C VAL A 354 -6.90 15.25 11.38
N ARG A 355 -6.12 15.71 12.36
CA ARG A 355 -6.45 16.90 13.16
C ARG A 355 -6.31 18.17 12.31
N THR A 356 -7.38 18.93 12.18
CA THR A 356 -7.46 20.20 11.44
C THR A 356 -6.96 21.42 12.24
N GLY A 357 -6.18 21.23 13.31
CA GLY A 357 -5.70 22.34 14.15
C GLY A 357 -4.36 22.08 14.85
N GLU A 358 -3.70 23.16 15.26
CA GLU A 358 -2.42 23.12 15.98
C GLU A 358 -2.52 22.32 17.28
N LYS A 359 -1.46 21.57 17.58
CA LYS A 359 -1.39 20.71 18.78
C LYS A 359 -1.16 21.58 20.01
N VAL A 360 -2.24 21.98 20.69
CA VAL A 360 -2.19 22.72 21.95
C VAL A 360 -1.47 21.87 23.01
N GLY A 361 -0.32 22.35 23.48
CA GLY A 361 0.48 21.73 24.52
C GLY A 361 -0.18 21.84 25.89
N ARG A 362 0.16 20.92 26.80
CA ARG A 362 -0.45 20.82 28.15
C ARG A 362 -0.35 22.12 28.97
N ASN A 363 0.65 22.96 28.70
CA ASN A 363 0.90 24.23 29.39
C ASN A 363 0.49 25.48 28.58
N ASP A 364 -0.01 25.32 27.36
CA ASP A 364 -0.37 26.43 26.47
C ASP A 364 -1.69 27.08 26.89
N PRO A 365 -1.94 28.35 26.50
CA PRO A 365 -3.23 29.01 26.73
C PRO A 365 -4.36 28.20 26.10
N CYS A 366 -5.44 28.00 26.85
CA CYS A 366 -6.56 27.18 26.40
C CYS A 366 -7.30 27.87 25.23
N PRO A 367 -7.62 27.15 24.13
CA PRO A 367 -8.25 27.73 22.94
C PRO A 367 -9.70 28.23 23.15
N CYS A 368 -10.28 28.03 24.32
CA CYS A 368 -11.59 28.59 24.70
C CYS A 368 -11.54 30.06 25.14
N GLY A 369 -10.36 30.70 25.13
CA GLY A 369 -10.20 32.12 25.51
C GLY A 369 -10.27 32.37 27.02
N SER A 370 -10.25 31.34 27.86
CA SER A 370 -10.42 31.46 29.32
C SER A 370 -9.21 32.05 30.08
N GLY A 371 -8.11 32.36 29.39
CA GLY A 371 -6.86 32.86 29.98
C GLY A 371 -6.09 31.84 30.85
N LYS A 372 -6.60 30.62 31.01
CA LYS A 372 -5.97 29.55 31.81
C LYS A 372 -5.16 28.59 30.92
N LYS A 373 -4.14 27.94 31.49
CA LYS A 373 -3.39 26.87 30.81
C LYS A 373 -4.30 25.66 30.52
N PHE A 374 -4.09 24.98 29.39
CA PHE A 374 -4.93 23.88 28.91
C PHE A 374 -5.20 22.80 29.97
N LYS A 375 -4.17 22.36 30.71
CA LYS A 375 -4.29 21.39 31.83
C LYS A 375 -5.22 21.78 32.97
N HIS A 376 -5.56 23.06 33.12
CA HIS A 376 -6.43 23.58 34.16
C HIS A 376 -7.81 23.98 33.64
N CYS A 377 -8.10 23.73 32.37
CA CYS A 377 -9.36 24.04 31.71
C CYS A 377 -9.92 22.80 30.98
N HIS A 378 -9.64 22.63 29.69
CA HIS A 378 -10.15 21.52 28.88
C HIS A 378 -9.30 20.25 28.95
N GLY A 379 -8.15 20.30 29.63
CA GLY A 379 -7.27 19.14 29.89
C GLY A 379 -7.44 18.53 31.28
N ARG A 380 -8.62 18.67 31.89
CA ARG A 380 -8.99 17.95 33.13
C ARG A 380 -9.53 16.57 32.83
#